data_AF-A0A4Y1ZIN9-F1
#
_entry.id   AF-A0A4Y1ZIN9-F1
#
_cell.length_a   1.000
_cell.length_b   1.000
_cell.length_c   1.000
_cell.angle_alpha   90.00
_cell.angle_beta   90.00
_cell.angle_gamma   90.00
#
_symmetry.space_group_name_H-M   'P 1'
#
loop_
_entity.id
_entity.type
_entity.pdbx_description
1 polymer ?
#
loop_
_entity_poly.entity_id
_entity_poly.type
_entity_poly.pdbx_seq_one_letter_code
_entity_poly.pdbx_strand_id
1 'polypeptide(L)'
;MLLVTLAAGVLTILANYLASKAAAGFGRDLRNNMFAHVERFSLQEFDQVGTSSLITRTTNDIAQIEQVYMMILKMMTMAPLMCIGGIIMAVSQDAPLSLVLVVALPLLIISISILAKKGLPYFKSDSKKDGSAQFSFTRRINRYPRDSFV
;
A
#
# COMPACT_ATOMS: atom_id res chain seq x y z
N MET A 1 28.78 20.42 4.25
CA MET A 1 27.61 19.77 4.89
C MET A 1 26.36 20.65 4.80
N LEU A 2 26.34 21.86 5.35
CA LEU A 2 25.15 22.73 5.32
C LEU A 2 24.59 23.02 3.91
N LEU A 3 25.42 23.42 2.96
CA LEU A 3 24.97 23.69 1.57
C LEU A 3 24.36 22.46 0.91
N VAL A 4 24.95 21.28 1.10
CA VAL A 4 24.47 20.02 0.52
C VAL A 4 23.12 19.64 1.13
N THR A 5 22.97 19.75 2.45
CA THR A 5 21.70 19.48 3.13
C THR A 5 20.61 20.46 2.72
N LEU A 6 20.95 21.73 2.53
CA LEU A 6 19.99 22.77 2.12
C LEU A 6 19.51 22.53 0.68
N ALA A 7 20.43 22.22 -0.24
CA ALA A 7 20.09 21.86 -1.62
C ALA A 7 19.22 20.59 -1.68
N ALA A 8 19.57 19.54 -0.92
CA ALA A 8 18.77 18.32 -0.83
C ALA A 8 17.38 18.56 -0.25
N GLY A 9 17.27 19.43 0.76
CA GLY A 9 15.99 19.83 1.36
C GLY A 9 15.07 20.53 0.35
N VAL A 10 15.60 21.51 -0.40
CA VAL A 10 14.85 22.22 -1.45
C VAL A 10 14.36 21.26 -2.53
N LEU A 11 15.25 20.38 -3.03
CA LEU A 11 14.88 19.37 -4.03
C LEU A 11 13.79 18.42 -3.51
N THR A 12 13.88 18.00 -2.25
CA THR A 12 12.88 17.14 -1.62
C THR A 12 11.53 17.83 -1.51
N ILE A 13 11.50 19.10 -1.11
CA ILE A 13 10.26 19.88 -1.02
C ILE A 13 9.63 20.02 -2.41
N LEU A 14 10.42 20.37 -3.44
CA LEU A 14 9.94 20.50 -4.81
C LEU A 14 9.38 19.17 -5.35
N ALA A 15 10.08 18.07 -5.16
CA ALA A 15 9.63 16.75 -5.58
C ALA A 15 8.30 16.35 -4.89
N ASN A 16 8.19 16.58 -3.58
CA ASN A 16 6.95 16.30 -2.84
C ASN A 16 5.80 17.20 -3.28
N TYR A 17 6.06 18.48 -3.53
CA TYR A 17 5.07 19.43 -4.01
C TYR A 17 4.52 19.02 -5.39
N LEU A 18 5.39 18.66 -6.32
CA LEU A 18 5.00 18.19 -7.65
C LEU A 18 4.20 16.88 -7.57
N ALA A 19 4.63 15.92 -6.75
CA ALA A 19 3.91 14.67 -6.54
C ALA A 19 2.52 14.92 -5.93
N SER A 20 2.42 15.82 -4.94
CA SER A 20 1.14 16.19 -4.34
C SER A 20 0.21 16.89 -5.33
N LYS A 21 0.72 17.82 -6.13
CA LYS A 21 -0.06 18.52 -7.16
C LYS A 21 -0.57 17.55 -8.23
N ALA A 22 0.27 16.62 -8.68
CA ALA A 22 -0.12 15.59 -9.65
C ALA A 22 -1.18 14.64 -9.07
N ALA A 23 -1.02 14.19 -7.82
CA ALA A 23 -1.98 13.33 -7.16
C ALA A 23 -3.34 14.01 -6.93
N ALA A 24 -3.35 15.26 -6.46
CA ALA A 24 -4.57 16.02 -6.28
C ALA A 24 -5.31 16.27 -7.61
N GLY A 25 -4.57 16.49 -8.71
CA GLY A 25 -5.16 16.57 -10.06
C GLY A 25 -5.81 15.25 -10.46
N PHE A 26 -5.08 14.14 -10.32
CA PHE A 26 -5.60 12.80 -10.61
C PHE A 26 -6.85 12.45 -9.77
N GLY A 27 -6.83 12.74 -8.47
CA GLY A 27 -7.97 12.51 -7.58
C GLY A 27 -9.20 13.35 -7.97
N ARG A 28 -9.00 14.58 -8.46
CA ARG A 28 -10.07 15.43 -8.99
C ARG A 28 -10.71 14.82 -10.23
N ASP A 29 -9.90 14.41 -11.19
CA ASP A 29 -10.39 13.83 -12.45
C ASP A 29 -11.13 12.50 -12.20
N LEU A 30 -10.58 11.66 -11.31
CA LEU A 30 -11.20 10.41 -10.91
C LEU A 30 -12.56 10.64 -10.24
N ARG A 31 -12.64 11.64 -9.36
CA ARG A 31 -13.88 12.04 -8.69
C ARG A 31 -14.94 12.50 -9.68
N ASN A 32 -14.57 13.36 -10.61
CA ASN A 32 -15.50 13.84 -11.64
C ASN A 32 -16.02 12.69 -12.52
N ASN A 33 -15.14 11.79 -12.94
CA ASN A 33 -15.51 10.63 -13.75
C ASN A 33 -16.42 9.67 -13.00
N MET A 34 -16.14 9.41 -11.71
CA MET A 34 -16.98 8.55 -10.88
C MET A 34 -18.35 9.16 -10.63
N PHE A 35 -18.44 10.46 -10.30
CA PHE A 35 -19.73 11.13 -10.15
C PHE A 35 -20.55 11.10 -11.43
N ALA A 36 -19.94 11.43 -12.58
CA ALA A 36 -20.62 11.38 -13.87
C ALA A 36 -21.07 9.97 -14.26
N HIS A 37 -20.41 8.92 -13.75
CA HIS A 37 -20.82 7.54 -13.95
C HIS A 37 -22.01 7.16 -13.05
N VAL A 38 -21.97 7.53 -11.77
CA VAL A 38 -23.04 7.25 -10.81
C VAL A 38 -24.33 7.98 -11.18
N GLU A 39 -24.26 9.19 -11.74
CA GLU A 39 -25.43 9.92 -12.24
C GLU A 39 -26.18 9.20 -13.38
N ARG A 40 -25.52 8.26 -14.07
CA ARG A 40 -26.13 7.48 -15.16
C ARG A 40 -26.78 6.18 -14.69
N PHE A 41 -26.71 5.85 -13.40
CA PHE A 41 -27.29 4.62 -12.87
C PHE A 41 -28.82 4.67 -12.89
N SER A 42 -29.41 3.51 -13.21
CA SER A 42 -30.84 3.29 -13.02
C SER A 42 -31.19 3.12 -11.53
N LEU A 43 -32.46 3.31 -11.18
CA LEU A 43 -32.96 3.08 -9.81
C LEU A 43 -32.64 1.65 -9.30
N GLN A 44 -32.71 0.65 -10.19
CA GLN A 44 -32.44 -0.74 -9.85
C GLN A 44 -30.95 -1.01 -9.56
N GLU A 45 -30.05 -0.30 -10.23
CA GLU A 45 -28.60 -0.34 -9.94
C GLU A 45 -28.27 0.40 -8.63
N PHE A 46 -28.97 1.51 -8.37
CA PHE A 46 -28.84 2.26 -7.12
C PHE A 46 -29.23 1.41 -5.90
N ASP A 47 -30.33 0.65 -6.00
CA ASP A 47 -30.79 -0.24 -4.93
C ASP A 47 -29.86 -1.44 -4.71
N GLN A 48 -29.21 -1.95 -5.76
CA GLN A 48 -28.25 -3.06 -5.65
C GLN A 48 -26.95 -2.65 -4.93
N VAL A 49 -26.41 -1.47 -5.25
CA VAL A 49 -25.15 -1.00 -4.66
C VAL A 49 -25.39 -0.35 -3.30
N GLY A 50 -26.50 0.36 -3.15
CA GLY A 50 -26.88 1.09 -1.95
C GLY A 50 -26.22 2.46 -1.85
N THR A 51 -27.01 3.47 -1.46
CA THR A 51 -26.58 4.88 -1.36
C THR A 51 -25.35 5.07 -0.48
N SER A 52 -25.29 4.37 0.66
CA SER A 52 -24.15 4.47 1.57
C SER A 52 -22.85 3.95 0.95
N SER A 53 -22.91 2.88 0.15
CA SER A 53 -21.74 2.34 -0.55
C SER A 53 -21.28 3.25 -1.69
N LEU A 54 -22.21 3.85 -2.42
CA LEU A 54 -21.88 4.81 -3.49
C LEU A 54 -21.17 6.06 -2.92
N ILE A 55 -21.64 6.55 -1.77
CA ILE A 55 -20.98 7.68 -1.09
C ILE A 55 -19.56 7.30 -0.67
N THR A 56 -19.38 6.15 -0.01
CA THR A 56 -18.04 5.75 0.47
C THR A 56 -17.08 5.46 -0.68
N ARG A 57 -17.54 4.84 -1.77
CA ARG A 57 -16.73 4.61 -2.97
C ARG A 57 -16.33 5.90 -3.67
N THR A 58 -17.25 6.86 -3.77
CA THR A 58 -16.97 8.14 -4.46
C THR A 58 -16.10 9.09 -3.60
N THR A 59 -15.94 8.81 -2.31
CA THR A 59 -15.17 9.64 -1.38
C THR A 59 -13.91 8.94 -0.88
N ASN A 60 -14.08 7.91 -0.06
CA ASN A 60 -12.99 7.21 0.62
C ASN A 60 -12.13 6.40 -0.35
N ASP A 61 -12.73 5.66 -1.28
CA ASP A 61 -11.93 4.85 -2.20
C ASP A 61 -11.11 5.75 -3.14
N ILE A 62 -11.70 6.84 -3.64
CA ILE A 62 -10.98 7.84 -4.44
C ILE A 62 -9.83 8.47 -3.64
N ALA A 63 -10.06 8.83 -2.39
CA ALA A 63 -9.01 9.38 -1.52
C ALA A 63 -7.88 8.36 -1.28
N GLN A 64 -8.21 7.08 -1.10
CA GLN A 64 -7.20 6.02 -0.97
C GLN A 64 -6.40 5.84 -2.25
N ILE A 65 -7.05 5.84 -3.42
CA ILE A 65 -6.36 5.74 -4.71
C ILE A 65 -5.46 6.97 -4.93
N GLU A 66 -5.92 8.17 -4.59
CA GLU A 66 -5.12 9.39 -4.63
C GLU A 66 -3.85 9.28 -3.78
N GLN A 67 -3.97 8.78 -2.55
CA GLN A 67 -2.83 8.55 -1.66
C GLN A 67 -1.86 7.50 -2.21
N VAL A 68 -2.38 6.41 -2.75
CA VAL A 68 -1.57 5.36 -3.40
C VAL A 68 -0.81 5.94 -4.58
N TYR A 69 -1.47 6.74 -5.42
CA TYR A 69 -0.84 7.39 -6.56
C TYR A 69 0.28 8.34 -6.12
N MET A 70 0.05 9.16 -5.08
CA MET A 70 1.10 9.99 -4.49
C MET A 70 2.29 9.16 -4.00
N MET A 71 2.02 8.04 -3.33
CA MET A 71 3.04 7.13 -2.81
C MET A 71 3.87 6.52 -3.95
N ILE A 72 3.24 6.10 -5.05
CA ILE A 72 3.92 5.57 -6.24
C ILE A 72 4.87 6.62 -6.81
N LEU A 73 4.40 7.86 -7.04
CA LEU A 73 5.24 8.94 -7.57
C LEU A 73 6.46 9.21 -6.67
N LYS A 74 6.25 9.19 -5.35
CA LYS A 74 7.34 9.37 -4.38
C LYS A 74 8.32 8.21 -4.39
N MET A 75 7.84 6.97 -4.41
CA MET A 75 8.71 5.79 -4.47
C MET A 75 9.52 5.75 -5.77
N MET A 76 8.91 6.03 -6.92
CA MET A 76 9.60 6.08 -8.21
C MET A 76 10.72 7.13 -8.24
N THR A 77 10.59 8.20 -7.45
CA THR A 77 11.63 9.23 -7.33
C THR A 77 12.70 8.84 -6.30
N MET A 78 12.28 8.39 -5.11
CA MET A 78 13.20 8.11 -4.00
C MET A 78 14.01 6.83 -4.20
N ALA A 79 13.41 5.74 -4.69
CA ALA A 79 14.09 4.45 -4.83
C ALA A 79 15.36 4.52 -5.70
N PRO A 80 15.33 5.07 -6.94
CA PRO A 80 16.54 5.17 -7.75
C PRO A 80 17.55 6.14 -7.14
N LEU A 81 17.09 7.26 -6.56
CA LEU A 81 17.97 8.24 -5.94
C LEU A 81 18.71 7.65 -4.73
N MET A 82 18.02 6.87 -3.89
CA MET A 82 18.63 6.12 -2.79
C MET A 82 19.58 5.03 -3.28
N CYS A 83 19.21 4.27 -4.31
CA CYS A 83 20.09 3.25 -4.88
C CYS A 83 21.41 3.87 -5.37
N ILE A 84 21.32 4.91 -6.19
CA ILE A 84 22.50 5.57 -6.76
C ILE A 84 23.32 6.25 -5.64
N GLY A 85 22.67 7.03 -4.78
CA GLY A 85 23.34 7.72 -3.67
C GLY A 85 24.00 6.76 -2.68
N GLY A 86 23.32 5.65 -2.36
CA GLY A 86 23.83 4.62 -1.46
C GLY A 86 25.05 3.90 -2.02
N ILE A 87 25.03 3.53 -3.31
CA ILE A 87 26.19 2.89 -3.96
C ILE A 87 27.39 3.83 -3.98
N ILE A 88 27.20 5.09 -4.40
CA ILE A 88 28.27 6.09 -4.44
C ILE A 88 28.87 6.26 -3.03
N MET A 89 28.02 6.42 -2.02
CA MET A 89 28.47 6.62 -0.65
C MET A 89 29.22 5.39 -0.10
N ALA A 90 28.70 4.19 -0.34
CA ALA A 90 29.31 2.94 0.11
C ALA A 90 30.71 2.73 -0.50
N VAL A 91 30.90 3.04 -1.79
CA VAL A 91 32.20 2.93 -2.45
C VAL A 91 33.16 4.03 -1.97
N SER A 92 32.65 5.24 -1.71
CA SER A 92 33.46 6.38 -1.25
C SER A 92 34.00 6.23 0.18
N GLN A 93 33.33 5.46 1.03
CA GLN A 93 33.71 5.27 2.43
C GLN A 93 34.90 4.31 2.56
N ASP A 94 34.80 3.11 1.97
CA ASP A 94 35.87 2.10 1.94
C ASP A 94 35.56 1.04 0.88
N ALA A 95 36.28 1.08 -0.25
CA ALA A 95 36.09 0.15 -1.38
C ALA A 95 36.16 -1.36 -1.01
N PRO A 96 37.11 -1.84 -0.19
CA PRO A 96 37.15 -3.27 0.15
C PRO A 96 36.00 -3.69 1.09
N LEU A 97 35.53 -2.81 1.97
CA LEU A 97 34.37 -3.09 2.83
C LEU A 97 33.06 -3.08 2.03
N SER A 98 32.97 -2.22 1.02
CA SER A 98 31.84 -2.17 0.08
C SER A 98 31.66 -3.50 -0.69
N LEU A 99 32.76 -4.15 -1.10
CA LEU A 99 32.72 -5.47 -1.74
C LEU A 99 32.12 -6.55 -0.84
N VAL A 100 32.39 -6.51 0.47
CA VAL A 100 31.79 -7.42 1.45
C VAL A 100 30.26 -7.22 1.50
N LEU A 101 29.79 -5.97 1.47
CA LEU A 101 28.36 -5.67 1.42
C LEU A 101 27.69 -6.16 0.12
N VAL A 102 28.38 -6.04 -1.02
CA VAL A 102 27.88 -6.53 -2.32
C VAL A 102 27.68 -8.04 -2.32
N VAL A 103 28.47 -8.81 -1.56
CA VAL A 103 28.30 -10.27 -1.42
C VAL A 103 27.31 -10.63 -0.31
N ALA A 104 27.33 -9.90 0.80
CA ALA A 104 26.46 -10.15 1.94
C ALA A 104 24.97 -9.86 1.63
N LEU A 105 24.67 -8.82 0.85
CA LEU A 105 23.29 -8.47 0.48
C LEU A 105 22.56 -9.57 -0.31
N PRO A 106 23.10 -10.12 -1.41
CA PRO A 106 22.52 -11.27 -2.10
C PRO A 106 22.34 -12.48 -1.19
N LEU A 107 23.33 -12.78 -0.35
CA LEU A 107 23.27 -13.91 0.58
C LEU A 107 22.12 -13.76 1.58
N LEU A 108 21.91 -12.54 2.09
CA LEU A 108 20.79 -12.20 2.95
C LEU A 108 19.46 -12.33 2.20
N ILE A 109 19.35 -11.78 0.99
CA ILE A 109 18.13 -11.89 0.15
C ILE A 109 17.78 -13.36 -0.10
N ILE A 110 18.78 -14.20 -0.43
CA ILE A 110 18.60 -15.64 -0.64
C ILE A 110 18.11 -16.30 0.65
N SER A 111 18.75 -16.01 1.78
CA SER A 111 18.38 -16.56 3.09
C SER A 111 16.93 -16.22 3.47
N ILE A 112 16.54 -14.94 3.36
CA ILE A 112 15.17 -14.47 3.60
C ILE A 112 14.21 -15.14 2.61
N SER A 113 14.57 -15.25 1.33
CA SER A 113 13.71 -15.85 0.31
C SER A 113 13.44 -17.33 0.60
N ILE A 114 14.44 -18.07 1.06
CA ILE A 114 14.29 -19.47 1.48
C ILE A 114 13.37 -19.56 2.70
N LEU A 115 13.59 -18.71 3.70
CA LEU A 115 12.78 -18.67 4.92
C LEU A 115 11.33 -18.30 4.62
N ALA A 116 11.10 -17.29 3.77
CA ALA A 116 9.77 -16.87 3.35
C ALA A 116 9.05 -17.96 2.58
N LYS A 117 9.71 -18.62 1.60
CA LYS A 117 9.13 -19.74 0.84
C LYS A 117 8.74 -20.91 1.74
N LYS A 118 9.53 -21.20 2.77
CA LYS A 118 9.22 -22.26 3.74
C LYS A 118 8.19 -21.84 4.79
N GLY A 119 8.17 -20.57 5.23
CA GLY A 119 7.28 -20.07 6.29
C GLY A 119 5.87 -19.67 5.82
N LEU A 120 5.74 -19.11 4.61
CA LEU A 120 4.45 -18.75 3.99
C LEU A 120 3.43 -19.90 3.93
N PRO A 121 3.78 -21.17 3.60
CA PRO A 121 2.81 -22.26 3.61
C PRO A 121 2.31 -22.60 5.02
N TYR A 122 3.14 -22.50 6.06
CA TYR A 122 2.71 -22.72 7.45
C TYR A 122 1.71 -21.65 7.92
N PHE A 123 1.95 -20.39 7.57
CA PHE A 123 1.01 -19.31 7.90
C PHE A 123 -0.33 -19.49 7.17
N LYS A 124 -0.30 -19.89 5.89
CA LYS A 124 -1.53 -20.21 5.13
C LYS A 124 -2.31 -21.39 5.71
N SER A 125 -1.66 -22.40 6.29
CA SER A 125 -2.37 -23.50 6.94
C SER A 125 -3.01 -23.10 8.26
N ASP A 126 -2.35 -22.24 9.04
CA ASP A 126 -2.86 -21.80 10.34
C ASP A 126 -4.00 -20.78 10.19
N SER A 127 -3.91 -19.83 9.25
CA SER A 127 -5.02 -18.89 8.96
C SER A 127 -6.28 -19.60 8.44
N LYS A 128 -6.14 -20.71 7.70
CA LYS A 128 -7.29 -21.49 7.22
C LYS A 128 -7.99 -22.25 8.35
N LYS A 129 -7.22 -22.78 9.31
CA LYS A 129 -7.77 -23.45 10.50
C LYS A 129 -8.54 -22.47 11.37
N ASP A 130 -7.97 -21.30 11.64
CA ASP A 130 -8.60 -20.27 12.49
C ASP A 130 -9.90 -19.72 11.86
N GLY A 131 -9.89 -19.41 10.56
CA GLY A 131 -11.10 -18.99 9.84
C GLY A 131 -12.20 -20.05 9.81
N SER A 132 -11.84 -21.34 9.70
CA SER A 132 -12.81 -22.44 9.75
C SER A 132 -13.38 -22.67 11.16
N ALA A 133 -12.55 -22.44 12.20
CA ALA A 133 -12.96 -22.54 13.60
C ALA A 133 -13.95 -21.43 13.96
N GLN A 134 -13.68 -20.17 13.58
CA GLN A 134 -14.63 -19.06 13.75
C GLN A 134 -15.96 -19.35 13.04
N PHE A 135 -15.93 -19.80 11.78
CA PHE A 135 -17.15 -20.11 11.04
C PHE A 135 -17.96 -21.25 11.67
N SER A 136 -17.29 -22.25 12.24
CA SER A 136 -17.94 -23.34 12.97
C SER A 136 -18.54 -22.88 14.30
N PHE A 137 -17.90 -21.94 14.99
CA PHE A 137 -18.36 -21.36 16.25
C PHE A 137 -19.55 -20.42 16.02
N THR A 138 -19.50 -19.56 15.01
CA THR A 138 -20.63 -18.70 14.59
C THR A 138 -21.86 -19.54 14.21
N ARG A 139 -21.67 -20.67 13.49
CA ARG A 139 -22.76 -21.61 13.19
C ARG A 139 -23.29 -22.39 14.39
N ARG A 140 -22.54 -22.50 15.49
CA ARG A 140 -23.02 -23.09 16.74
C ARG A 140 -23.82 -22.07 17.55
N ILE A 141 -23.34 -20.83 17.65
CA ILE A 141 -24.06 -19.75 18.34
C ILE A 141 -25.38 -19.43 17.64
N ASN A 142 -25.39 -19.34 16.31
CA ASN A 142 -26.61 -19.07 15.53
C ASN A 142 -27.60 -20.25 15.46
N ARG A 143 -27.28 -21.38 16.11
CA ARG A 143 -28.17 -22.55 16.20
C ARG A 143 -29.02 -22.58 17.45
N TYR A 144 -28.79 -21.66 18.40
CA TYR A 144 -29.64 -21.50 19.57
C TYR A 144 -30.76 -20.50 19.25
N PRO A 145 -32.04 -20.87 19.45
CA PRO A 145 -33.17 -19.96 19.30
C PRO A 145 -32.99 -18.76 20.25
N ARG A 146 -33.12 -17.54 19.73
CA ARG A 146 -32.98 -16.28 20.49
C ARG A 146 -34.21 -15.97 21.36
N ASP A 147 -35.15 -16.89 21.41
CA ASP A 147 -36.49 -16.79 21.99
C ASP A 147 -36.58 -17.36 23.43
N SER A 148 -35.45 -17.81 24.01
CA SER A 148 -35.40 -18.33 25.38
C SER A 148 -34.97 -17.31 26.45
N PHE A 149 -34.98 -16.00 26.13
CA PHE A 149 -34.63 -14.91 27.06
C PHE A 149 -35.65 -13.77 27.02
N VAL A 150 -36.94 -14.12 27.13
CA VAL A 150 -38.00 -13.23 27.59
C VAL A 150 -38.53 -13.77 28.92
#